data_AF-A0AAD8KMP6-F1
#
_entry.id   AF-A0AAD8KMP6-F1
#
_cell.length_a   1.000
_cell.length_b   1.000
_cell.length_c   1.000
_cell.angle_alpha   90.00
_cell.angle_beta   90.00
_cell.angle_gamma   90.00
#
_symmetry.space_group_name_H-M   'P 1'
#
loop_
_entity.id
_entity.type
_entity.pdbx_description
1 polymer ?
#
loop_
_entity_poly.entity_id
_entity_poly.type
_entity_poly.pdbx_seq_one_letter_code
_entity_poly.pdbx_strand_id
1 'polypeptide(L)'
;MMVKLEQLLIFFIAVLPSATSQNPITCDQSCPGGQFPTVPYPFGFNSACTIQLNCTSNGDVLIGDFSVQQITSSYLLVSLPAKCGRSIDTLMHLYSEHYAPLSTNGIVLDNCTEQQMRTCMISMTKLRTDPKIANCSGDQAGEGRVSCYSSDTSTTSMFLDYKNVTRTGCRFLFSGVAFSLDVQRVRLGWWLSGTCNCSVDADCIKIVYPVDGSNGHRCESRSEGDGHKTSSGSPSLKGMRNLL
;
A
#
# COMPACT_ATOMS: atom_id res chain seq x y z
N MET A 1 -3.14 83.87 10.18
CA MET A 1 -3.93 82.70 9.74
C MET A 1 -3.38 82.25 8.40
N MET A 2 -3.35 80.93 8.18
CA MET A 2 -3.07 80.21 6.91
C MET A 2 -1.61 79.79 6.67
N VAL A 3 -1.43 78.49 6.92
CA VAL A 3 -0.27 77.62 6.66
C VAL A 3 -0.09 77.46 5.14
N LYS A 4 1.15 77.54 4.62
CA LYS A 4 1.49 77.06 3.28
C LYS A 4 2.45 75.90 3.39
N LEU A 5 1.88 74.70 3.33
CA LEU A 5 2.56 73.42 3.29
C LEU A 5 2.53 72.95 1.81
N GLU A 6 3.53 73.32 1.03
CA GLU A 6 3.63 72.90 -0.38
C GLU A 6 4.66 71.76 -0.51
N GLN A 7 4.12 70.55 -0.42
CA GLN A 7 4.39 69.37 -1.23
C GLN A 7 5.83 68.82 -1.31
N LEU A 8 6.19 67.99 -0.32
CA LEU A 8 7.20 66.95 -0.49
C LEU A 8 6.50 65.65 -0.93
N LEU A 9 6.55 65.33 -2.23
CA LEU A 9 5.93 64.11 -2.78
C LEU A 9 6.84 62.90 -2.49
N ILE A 10 6.58 62.17 -1.40
CA ILE A 10 7.29 60.93 -1.07
C ILE A 10 6.67 59.78 -1.90
N PHE A 11 7.38 59.32 -2.92
CA PHE A 11 7.03 58.13 -3.70
C PHE A 11 7.38 56.87 -2.88
N PHE A 12 6.44 56.38 -2.07
CA PHE A 12 6.56 55.04 -1.46
C PHE A 12 6.28 53.99 -2.54
N ILE A 13 7.33 53.45 -3.15
CA ILE A 13 7.23 52.26 -4.00
C ILE A 13 7.01 51.07 -3.07
N ALA A 14 5.75 50.69 -2.88
CA ALA A 14 5.37 49.45 -2.21
C ALA A 14 5.75 48.27 -3.11
N VAL A 15 6.88 47.63 -2.82
CA VAL A 15 7.22 46.32 -3.41
C VAL A 15 6.33 45.28 -2.74
N LEU A 16 5.17 45.03 -3.35
CA LEU A 16 4.32 43.90 -2.97
C LEU A 16 5.02 42.61 -3.40
N PRO A 17 5.27 41.65 -2.49
CA PRO A 17 5.74 40.33 -2.91
C PRO A 17 4.65 39.69 -3.75
N SER A 18 4.98 39.33 -5.00
CA SER A 18 4.12 38.52 -5.85
C SER A 18 3.90 37.17 -5.18
N ALA A 19 2.76 37.00 -4.52
CA ALA A 19 2.30 35.69 -4.07
C ALA A 19 2.04 34.84 -5.32
N THR A 20 2.99 33.99 -5.68
CA THR A 20 2.75 32.94 -6.67
C THR A 20 1.71 32.00 -6.09
N SER A 21 0.48 32.08 -6.59
CA SER A 21 -0.57 31.09 -6.35
C SER A 21 -0.10 29.75 -6.92
N GLN A 22 0.55 28.92 -6.11
CA GLN A 22 0.76 27.53 -6.45
C GLN A 22 -0.61 26.85 -6.41
N ASN A 23 -1.11 26.41 -7.57
CA ASN A 23 -2.31 25.58 -7.60
C ASN A 23 -2.07 24.36 -6.70
N PRO A 24 -3.04 23.97 -5.84
CA PRO A 24 -2.88 22.80 -5.01
C PRO A 24 -2.62 21.59 -5.93
N ILE A 25 -1.52 20.87 -5.67
CA ILE A 25 -1.23 19.63 -6.38
C ILE A 25 -2.33 18.65 -5.97
N THR A 26 -3.15 18.25 -6.94
CA THR A 26 -4.20 17.25 -6.73
C THR A 26 -3.63 15.85 -6.90
N CYS A 27 -4.16 14.88 -6.15
CA CYS A 27 -3.79 13.49 -6.33
C CYS A 27 -4.06 13.05 -7.77
N ASP A 28 -3.03 12.57 -8.47
CA ASP A 28 -3.16 12.02 -9.81
C ASP A 28 -3.43 10.53 -9.73
N GLN A 29 -4.60 10.10 -10.21
CA GLN A 29 -5.04 8.72 -10.15
C GLN A 29 -4.92 8.00 -11.49
N SER A 30 -4.33 8.63 -12.51
CA SER A 30 -4.26 8.10 -13.87
C SER A 30 -2.89 7.43 -14.13
N CYS A 31 -2.91 6.22 -14.67
CA CYS A 31 -1.72 5.54 -15.17
C CYS A 31 -1.93 5.17 -16.65
N PRO A 32 -1.56 6.06 -17.58
CA PRO A 32 -1.81 5.86 -19.00
C PRO A 32 -1.17 4.56 -19.52
N GLY A 33 -1.93 3.79 -20.31
CA GLY A 33 -1.45 2.53 -20.89
C GLY A 33 -1.31 1.39 -19.90
N GLY A 34 -1.67 1.60 -18.62
CA GLY A 34 -1.55 0.58 -17.59
C GLY A 34 -2.73 -0.37 -17.48
N GLN A 35 -2.49 -1.47 -16.76
CA GLN A 35 -3.53 -2.44 -16.39
C GLN A 35 -4.67 -1.78 -15.61
N PHE A 36 -4.34 -0.74 -14.85
CA PHE A 36 -5.29 0.13 -14.15
C PHE A 36 -5.16 1.54 -14.73
N PRO A 37 -5.92 1.88 -15.80
CA PRO A 37 -5.89 3.22 -16.40
C PRO A 37 -6.19 4.32 -15.38
N THR A 38 -7.01 4.00 -14.38
CA THR A 38 -7.30 4.82 -13.22
C THR A 38 -7.35 3.97 -11.96
N VAL A 39 -6.84 4.48 -10.84
CA VAL A 39 -6.92 3.83 -9.52
C VAL A 39 -7.93 4.56 -8.62
N PRO A 40 -8.63 3.86 -7.71
CA PRO A 40 -9.60 4.50 -6.82
C PRO A 40 -8.91 5.32 -5.73
N TYR A 41 -9.63 6.28 -5.13
CA TYR A 41 -9.17 6.92 -3.91
C TYR A 41 -9.00 5.87 -2.80
N PRO A 42 -7.94 5.92 -1.96
CA PRO A 42 -6.96 7.00 -1.81
C PRO A 42 -5.64 6.79 -2.58
N PHE A 43 -5.63 5.90 -3.57
CA PHE A 43 -4.44 5.59 -4.35
C PHE A 43 -4.21 6.62 -5.46
N GLY A 44 -2.94 6.80 -5.82
CA GLY A 44 -2.54 7.52 -7.03
C GLY A 44 -1.02 7.62 -7.15
N PHE A 45 -0.52 8.45 -8.06
CA PHE A 45 0.83 8.33 -8.62
C PHE A 45 1.75 9.53 -8.35
N ASN A 46 1.29 10.49 -7.55
CA ASN A 46 2.08 11.65 -7.13
C ASN A 46 2.04 11.83 -5.62
N SER A 47 2.86 12.76 -5.12
CA SER A 47 3.01 13.02 -3.69
C SER A 47 1.79 13.67 -3.03
N ALA A 48 0.75 14.02 -3.80
CA ALA A 48 -0.50 14.54 -3.26
C ALA A 48 -1.51 13.43 -2.90
N CYS A 49 -1.24 12.18 -3.28
CA CYS A 49 -2.06 11.03 -2.93
C CYS A 49 -1.68 10.48 -1.55
N THR A 50 -2.67 10.13 -0.73
CA THR A 50 -2.40 9.53 0.59
C THR A 50 -1.65 8.22 0.45
N ILE A 51 -2.01 7.38 -0.52
CA ILE A 51 -1.28 6.15 -0.82
C ILE A 51 -0.66 6.27 -2.21
N GLN A 52 0.61 6.66 -2.24
CA GLN A 52 1.36 6.78 -3.48
C GLN A 52 1.76 5.39 -4.01
N LEU A 53 1.42 5.15 -5.28
CA LEU A 53 1.83 4.06 -6.12
C LEU A 53 2.80 4.59 -7.19
N ASN A 54 3.50 3.68 -7.88
CA ASN A 54 4.33 4.03 -9.02
C ASN A 54 3.68 3.50 -10.31
N CYS A 55 3.58 4.35 -11.33
CA CYS A 55 3.20 3.97 -12.68
C CYS A 55 4.47 3.92 -13.54
N THR A 56 4.81 2.76 -14.11
CA THR A 56 5.96 2.65 -15.00
C THR A 56 5.60 3.16 -16.40
N SER A 57 6.62 3.43 -17.23
CA SER A 57 6.42 3.78 -18.65
C SER A 57 5.68 2.72 -19.46
N ASN A 58 5.71 1.46 -18.99
CA ASN A 58 5.02 0.34 -19.61
C ASN A 58 3.58 0.16 -19.08
N GLY A 59 3.15 1.03 -18.15
CA GLY A 59 1.83 0.94 -17.54
C GLY A 59 1.72 -0.04 -16.37
N ASP A 60 2.85 -0.53 -15.85
CA ASP A 60 2.83 -1.37 -14.64
C ASP A 60 2.56 -0.48 -13.42
N VAL A 61 1.66 -0.94 -12.55
CA VAL A 61 1.40 -0.29 -11.26
C VAL A 61 2.16 -1.03 -10.17
N LEU A 62 3.00 -0.31 -9.43
CA LEU A 62 3.84 -0.85 -8.37
C LEU A 62 3.53 -0.21 -7.01
N ILE A 63 3.73 -0.97 -5.95
CA ILE A 63 3.79 -0.50 -4.57
C ILE A 63 5.12 -0.94 -3.96
N GLY A 64 5.96 0.02 -3.59
CA GLY A 64 7.39 -0.24 -3.43
C GLY A 64 7.96 -0.86 -4.71
N ASP A 65 8.56 -2.05 -4.58
CA ASP A 65 9.15 -2.81 -5.69
C ASP A 65 8.21 -3.87 -6.28
N PHE A 66 6.96 -3.93 -5.82
CA PHE A 66 6.07 -5.05 -6.09
C PHE A 66 4.92 -4.64 -6.99
N SER A 67 4.68 -5.42 -8.05
CA SER A 67 3.56 -5.17 -8.96
C SER A 67 2.23 -5.42 -8.28
N VAL A 68 1.33 -4.46 -8.39
CA VAL A 68 -0.07 -4.54 -7.97
C VAL A 68 -0.84 -5.32 -9.04
N GLN A 69 -1.53 -6.38 -8.61
CA GLN A 69 -2.29 -7.27 -9.49
C GLN A 69 -3.80 -7.05 -9.38
N GLN A 70 -4.26 -6.52 -8.24
CA GLN A 70 -5.67 -6.20 -8.00
C GLN A 70 -5.80 -5.10 -6.95
N ILE A 71 -6.76 -4.20 -7.15
CA ILE A 71 -7.14 -3.16 -6.18
C ILE A 71 -8.61 -3.40 -5.81
N THR A 72 -8.91 -3.45 -4.50
CA THR A 72 -10.27 -3.59 -3.98
C THR A 72 -10.53 -2.52 -2.93
N SER A 73 -11.79 -2.40 -2.50
CA SER A 73 -12.17 -1.57 -1.36
C SER A 73 -11.43 -1.94 -0.07
N SER A 74 -10.87 -3.16 0.05
CA SER A 74 -10.33 -3.66 1.31
C SER A 74 -8.88 -4.11 1.30
N TYR A 75 -8.31 -4.38 0.13
CA TYR A 75 -6.91 -4.79 -0.01
C TYR A 75 -6.37 -4.54 -1.41
N LEU A 76 -5.04 -4.47 -1.49
CA LEU A 76 -4.26 -4.67 -2.70
C LEU A 76 -3.79 -6.12 -2.76
N LEU A 77 -3.92 -6.78 -3.90
CA LEU A 77 -3.21 -8.03 -4.17
C LEU A 77 -1.92 -7.67 -4.88
N VAL A 78 -0.78 -8.01 -4.28
CA VAL A 78 0.54 -7.67 -4.80
C VAL A 78 1.34 -8.92 -5.11
N SER A 79 2.14 -8.85 -6.15
CA SER A 79 3.10 -9.89 -6.50
C SER A 79 4.24 -9.93 -5.49
N LEU A 80 4.59 -11.13 -5.03
CA LEU A 80 5.81 -11.39 -4.28
C LEU A 80 6.48 -12.63 -4.87
N PRO A 81 7.10 -12.49 -6.07
CA PRO A 81 7.60 -13.64 -6.80
C PRO A 81 8.70 -14.36 -6.04
N ALA A 82 8.75 -15.68 -6.24
CA ALA A 82 9.81 -16.56 -5.78
C ALA A 82 11.19 -16.04 -6.22
N LYS A 83 12.06 -15.71 -5.27
CA LYS A 83 13.43 -15.24 -5.54
C LYS A 83 14.38 -15.74 -4.46
N CYS A 84 15.39 -16.51 -4.85
CA CYS A 84 16.46 -16.93 -3.94
C CYS A 84 17.30 -15.72 -3.49
N GLY A 85 17.79 -15.75 -2.25
CA GLY A 85 18.75 -14.77 -1.74
C GLY A 85 18.22 -13.32 -1.60
N ARG A 86 16.91 -13.08 -1.77
CA ARG A 86 16.31 -11.77 -1.45
C ARG A 86 16.37 -11.57 0.07
N SER A 87 16.99 -10.49 0.52
CA SER A 87 17.10 -10.17 1.95
C SER A 87 15.72 -10.15 2.61
N ILE A 88 15.62 -10.67 3.84
CA ILE A 88 14.39 -10.54 4.64
C ILE A 88 13.99 -9.08 4.87
N ASP A 89 14.95 -8.16 4.87
CA ASP A 89 14.69 -6.72 5.06
C ASP A 89 13.80 -6.12 3.97
N THR A 90 13.81 -6.69 2.76
CA THR A 90 12.93 -6.28 1.65
C THR A 90 11.44 -6.45 2.01
N LEU A 91 11.11 -7.29 3.00
CA LEU A 91 9.75 -7.39 3.53
C LEU A 91 9.22 -6.04 4.03
N MET A 92 10.09 -5.16 4.55
CA MET A 92 9.71 -3.83 5.04
C MET A 92 9.07 -2.97 3.95
N HIS A 93 9.37 -3.19 2.66
CA HIS A 93 8.77 -2.42 1.57
C HIS A 93 7.25 -2.66 1.41
N LEU A 94 6.74 -3.73 2.04
CA LEU A 94 5.31 -4.04 2.12
C LEU A 94 4.62 -3.40 3.35
N TYR A 95 5.35 -2.63 4.16
CA TYR A 95 4.84 -1.91 5.33
C TYR A 95 5.01 -0.40 5.14
N SER A 96 4.00 0.38 5.51
CA SER A 96 4.04 1.85 5.49
C SER A 96 3.06 2.43 6.51
N GLU A 97 2.94 3.76 6.53
CA GLU A 97 1.92 4.48 7.31
C GLU A 97 0.47 4.18 6.93
N HIS A 98 0.23 3.62 5.74
CA HIS A 98 -1.13 3.45 5.22
C HIS A 98 -1.43 2.05 4.70
N TYR A 99 -0.45 1.13 4.70
CA TYR A 99 -0.68 -0.25 4.31
C TYR A 99 0.28 -1.22 4.99
N ALA A 100 -0.17 -2.47 5.15
CA ALA A 100 0.64 -3.56 5.68
C ALA A 100 0.06 -4.91 5.21
N PRO A 101 0.85 -6.00 5.22
CA PRO A 101 0.34 -7.33 4.90
C PRO A 101 -0.74 -7.75 5.89
N LEU A 102 -1.85 -8.31 5.40
CA LEU A 102 -2.89 -8.90 6.25
C LEU A 102 -2.35 -10.12 7.01
N SER A 103 -2.86 -10.35 8.22
CA SER A 103 -2.48 -11.50 9.07
C SER A 103 -2.84 -12.85 8.46
N THR A 104 -3.77 -12.87 7.50
CA THR A 104 -4.18 -14.06 6.73
C THR A 104 -3.19 -14.46 5.64
N ASN A 105 -2.09 -13.71 5.45
CA ASN A 105 -1.03 -14.11 4.53
C ASN A 105 -0.07 -15.12 5.18
N GLY A 106 0.56 -15.93 4.35
CA GLY A 106 1.78 -16.65 4.68
C GLY A 106 3.00 -15.97 4.08
N ILE A 107 4.12 -15.93 4.80
CA ILE A 107 5.41 -15.48 4.28
C ILE A 107 6.35 -16.66 4.18
N VAL A 108 6.92 -16.85 3.00
CA VAL A 108 7.83 -17.95 2.72
C VAL A 108 9.26 -17.44 2.88
N LEU A 109 10.01 -18.09 3.73
CA LEU A 109 11.33 -17.68 4.20
C LEU A 109 12.36 -18.80 3.96
N ASP A 110 13.63 -18.44 3.96
CA ASP A 110 14.73 -19.38 3.81
C ASP A 110 15.91 -19.03 4.73
N ASN A 111 16.76 -20.03 4.99
CA ASN A 111 17.92 -19.96 5.87
C ASN A 111 17.56 -19.47 7.27
N CYS A 112 16.69 -20.24 7.92
CA CYS A 112 16.15 -19.97 9.24
C CYS A 112 16.90 -20.76 10.32
N THR A 113 17.13 -20.13 11.48
CA THR A 113 17.80 -20.77 12.61
C THR A 113 16.83 -21.33 13.67
N GLU A 114 15.60 -20.83 13.73
CA GLU A 114 14.61 -21.30 14.70
C GLU A 114 13.84 -22.52 14.19
N GLN A 115 13.69 -23.54 15.05
CA GLN A 115 13.01 -24.81 14.73
C GLN A 115 11.48 -24.73 14.82
N GLN A 116 10.90 -23.67 15.39
CA GLN A 116 9.46 -23.52 15.65
C GLN A 116 8.76 -22.62 14.63
N MET A 117 9.03 -22.85 13.33
CA MET A 117 8.32 -22.15 12.26
C MET A 117 6.90 -22.68 12.15
N ARG A 118 5.92 -21.77 12.18
CA ARG A 118 4.51 -22.15 12.05
C ARG A 118 4.20 -22.46 10.59
N THR A 119 3.99 -23.74 10.30
CA THR A 119 3.62 -24.21 8.97
C THR A 119 2.33 -23.53 8.52
N CYS A 120 2.43 -22.65 7.53
CA CYS A 120 1.27 -22.15 6.79
C CYS A 120 0.43 -23.34 6.31
N MET A 121 -0.90 -23.22 6.28
CA MET A 121 -1.82 -24.27 5.78
C MET A 121 -1.65 -24.60 4.27
N ILE A 122 -0.62 -24.07 3.64
CA ILE A 122 -0.23 -24.39 2.27
C ILE A 122 0.22 -25.84 2.26
N SER A 123 -0.22 -26.60 1.26
CA SER A 123 0.45 -27.86 0.95
C SER A 123 1.90 -27.54 0.59
N MET A 124 2.81 -27.71 1.54
CA MET A 124 4.27 -27.57 1.35
C MET A 124 4.74 -28.40 0.15
N THR A 125 3.99 -29.43 -0.23
CA THR A 125 4.17 -30.19 -1.46
C THR A 125 4.10 -29.30 -2.70
N LYS A 126 3.08 -28.43 -2.86
CA LYS A 126 2.98 -27.50 -4.01
C LYS A 126 4.16 -26.52 -4.07
N LEU A 127 4.59 -26.03 -2.91
CA LEU A 127 5.72 -25.12 -2.79
C LEU A 127 7.04 -25.83 -3.13
N ARG A 128 7.24 -27.06 -2.66
CA ARG A 128 8.44 -27.87 -2.94
C ARG A 128 8.50 -28.37 -4.39
N THR A 129 7.36 -28.62 -5.02
CA THR A 129 7.29 -29.03 -6.43
C THR A 129 7.37 -27.87 -7.40
N ASP A 130 7.29 -26.61 -6.93
CA ASP A 130 7.51 -25.45 -7.80
C ASP A 130 9.00 -25.40 -8.18
N PRO A 131 9.33 -25.53 -9.47
CA PRO A 131 10.71 -25.64 -9.94
C PRO A 131 11.56 -24.41 -9.59
N LYS A 132 10.94 -23.24 -9.35
CA LYS A 132 11.66 -22.03 -8.91
C LYS A 132 12.14 -22.12 -7.46
N ILE A 133 11.48 -22.95 -6.64
CA ILE A 133 11.73 -23.13 -5.21
C ILE A 133 12.77 -24.23 -5.01
N ALA A 134 12.64 -25.32 -5.76
CA ALA A 134 13.59 -26.43 -5.76
C ALA A 134 15.03 -25.96 -6.06
N ASN A 135 15.20 -24.98 -6.97
CA ASN A 135 16.50 -24.50 -7.41
C ASN A 135 17.22 -23.53 -6.44
N CYS A 136 16.58 -23.04 -5.38
CA CYS A 136 17.26 -22.19 -4.39
C CYS A 136 18.12 -22.98 -3.40
N SER A 137 17.88 -24.28 -3.32
CA SER A 137 18.68 -25.21 -2.53
C SER A 137 19.75 -25.80 -3.46
N GLY A 138 20.95 -25.21 -3.50
CA GLY A 138 22.07 -25.79 -4.26
C GLY A 138 22.37 -27.23 -3.82
N ASP A 139 23.14 -27.96 -4.63
CA ASP A 139 23.43 -29.43 -4.64
C ASP A 139 23.92 -30.12 -3.33
N GLN A 140 23.70 -29.53 -2.15
CA GLN A 140 23.82 -30.21 -0.87
C GLN A 140 22.48 -30.89 -0.55
N ALA A 141 22.37 -32.15 -0.93
CA ALA A 141 21.31 -33.06 -0.55
C ALA A 141 21.20 -33.14 0.99
N GLY A 142 20.30 -32.33 1.54
CA GLY A 142 19.93 -32.30 2.95
C GLY A 142 18.73 -31.39 3.14
N GLU A 143 17.52 -31.93 2.88
CA GLU A 143 16.21 -31.39 3.26
C GLU A 143 16.00 -29.87 3.03
N GLY A 144 15.36 -29.53 1.91
CA GLY A 144 15.03 -28.15 1.51
C GLY A 144 14.42 -27.29 2.64
N ARG A 145 15.19 -26.27 3.05
CA ARG A 145 15.03 -25.42 4.25
C ARG A 145 14.06 -24.25 4.10
N VAL A 146 13.15 -24.31 3.13
CA VAL A 146 12.13 -23.27 2.99
C VAL A 146 11.12 -23.41 4.14
N SER A 147 11.04 -22.37 4.96
CA SER A 147 10.11 -22.26 6.07
C SER A 147 8.95 -21.35 5.69
N CYS A 148 7.81 -21.49 6.36
CA CYS A 148 6.70 -20.58 6.19
C CYS A 148 6.33 -20.00 7.55
N TYR A 149 5.94 -18.74 7.55
CA TYR A 149 5.41 -18.03 8.70
C TYR A 149 3.99 -17.57 8.40
N SER A 150 3.06 -17.88 9.30
CA SER A 150 1.70 -17.31 9.31
C SER A 150 1.32 -16.91 10.73
N SER A 151 0.51 -15.85 10.86
CA SER A 151 -0.04 -15.43 12.15
C SER A 151 -0.86 -16.53 12.82
N ASP A 152 -0.98 -16.44 14.14
CA ASP A 152 -1.90 -17.28 14.91
C ASP A 152 -3.35 -17.03 14.51
N THR A 153 -4.15 -18.07 14.35
CA THR A 153 -5.60 -17.92 14.16
C THR A 153 -6.29 -17.35 15.40
N SER A 154 -5.66 -17.43 16.58
CA SER A 154 -6.13 -16.80 17.82
C SER A 154 -5.76 -15.32 17.95
N THR A 155 -4.90 -14.78 17.07
CA THR A 155 -4.58 -13.36 17.11
C THR A 155 -5.70 -12.53 16.50
N THR A 156 -6.17 -11.52 17.24
CA THR A 156 -7.17 -10.55 16.78
C THR A 156 -6.56 -9.46 15.87
N SER A 157 -5.27 -9.55 15.55
CA SER A 157 -4.58 -8.58 14.69
C SER A 157 -5.03 -8.73 13.24
N MET A 158 -5.42 -7.62 12.63
CA MET A 158 -5.77 -7.56 11.21
C MET A 158 -4.54 -7.71 10.30
N PHE A 159 -3.36 -7.36 10.81
CA PHE A 159 -2.11 -7.32 10.05
C PHE A 159 -1.07 -8.29 10.58
N LEU A 160 -0.20 -8.70 9.66
CA LEU A 160 0.98 -9.47 9.94
C LEU A 160 1.99 -8.58 10.67
N ASP A 161 2.57 -9.06 11.76
CA ASP A 161 3.55 -8.30 12.53
C ASP A 161 4.97 -8.51 11.96
N TYR A 162 5.59 -7.43 11.48
CA TYR A 162 6.93 -7.46 10.90
C TYR A 162 8.00 -7.99 11.86
N LYS A 163 7.92 -7.62 13.16
CA LYS A 163 8.89 -8.05 14.17
C LYS A 163 8.76 -9.54 14.42
N ASN A 164 7.54 -10.08 14.42
CA ASN A 164 7.35 -11.52 14.58
C ASN A 164 7.89 -12.30 13.39
N VAL A 165 7.76 -11.78 12.15
CA VAL A 165 8.36 -12.43 10.96
C VAL A 165 9.88 -12.38 11.02
N THR A 166 10.48 -11.26 11.40
CA THR A 166 11.95 -11.11 11.43
C THR A 166 12.62 -11.78 12.61
N ARG A 167 11.90 -11.99 13.72
CA ARG A 167 12.39 -12.74 14.89
C ARG A 167 12.59 -14.24 14.63
N THR A 168 12.05 -14.77 13.55
CA THR A 168 12.22 -16.17 13.13
C THR A 168 13.68 -16.58 12.89
N GLY A 169 14.60 -15.64 12.79
CA GLY A 169 16.01 -15.90 12.49
C GLY A 169 16.27 -16.32 11.04
N CYS A 170 15.28 -16.13 10.15
CA CYS A 170 15.46 -16.32 8.71
C CYS A 170 16.23 -15.17 8.08
N ARG A 171 17.12 -15.49 7.14
CA ARG A 171 17.93 -14.48 6.43
C ARG A 171 17.30 -14.00 5.13
N PHE A 172 16.48 -14.84 4.49
CA PHE A 172 15.98 -14.56 3.15
C PHE A 172 14.45 -14.61 3.08
N LEU A 173 13.88 -13.60 2.42
CA LEU A 173 12.48 -13.56 2.00
C LEU A 173 12.35 -14.23 0.65
N PHE A 174 11.74 -15.41 0.60
CA PHE A 174 11.63 -16.14 -0.64
C PHE A 174 10.40 -15.73 -1.46
N SER A 175 9.21 -15.76 -0.85
CA SER A 175 7.92 -15.54 -1.52
C SER A 175 6.83 -15.20 -0.51
N GLY A 176 5.61 -14.97 -0.98
CA GLY A 176 4.41 -14.81 -0.14
C GLY A 176 3.28 -15.71 -0.59
N VAL A 177 2.31 -15.91 0.29
CA VAL A 177 1.07 -16.62 0.01
C VAL A 177 -0.13 -15.81 0.48
N ALA A 178 -1.04 -15.52 -0.44
CA ALA A 178 -2.34 -14.95 -0.17
C ALA A 178 -3.40 -16.06 -0.04
N PHE A 179 -4.49 -15.79 0.68
CA PHE A 179 -5.65 -16.69 0.79
C PHE A 179 -5.30 -18.15 1.17
N SER A 180 -4.24 -18.34 1.98
CA SER A 180 -3.71 -19.65 2.41
C SER A 180 -3.17 -20.58 1.31
N LEU A 181 -3.34 -20.27 0.02
CA LEU A 181 -3.00 -21.18 -1.09
C LEU A 181 -2.39 -20.50 -2.31
N ASP A 182 -2.54 -19.18 -2.43
CA ASP A 182 -2.19 -18.43 -3.63
C ASP A 182 -0.75 -17.93 -3.55
N VAL A 183 0.17 -18.74 -4.04
CA VAL A 183 1.63 -18.55 -3.92
C VAL A 183 2.10 -17.39 -4.80
N GLN A 184 3.21 -16.77 -4.42
CA GLN A 184 3.85 -15.64 -5.10
C GLN A 184 3.02 -14.35 -5.02
N ARG A 185 2.14 -14.26 -4.01
CA ARG A 185 1.22 -13.15 -3.80
C ARG A 185 1.08 -12.81 -2.32
N VAL A 186 0.77 -11.55 -2.03
CA VAL A 186 0.48 -11.06 -0.68
C VAL A 186 -0.71 -10.11 -0.77
N ARG A 187 -1.60 -10.14 0.24
CA ARG A 187 -2.65 -9.13 0.40
C ARG A 187 -2.17 -8.02 1.32
N LEU A 188 -2.17 -6.78 0.85
CA LEU A 188 -1.95 -5.61 1.68
C LEU A 188 -3.29 -5.01 2.06
N GLY A 189 -3.59 -4.97 3.34
CA GLY A 189 -4.67 -4.12 3.84
C GLY A 189 -4.18 -2.67 3.90
N TRP A 190 -5.10 -1.72 3.78
CA TRP A 190 -4.79 -0.30 3.78
C TRP A 190 -5.80 0.49 4.62
N TRP A 191 -5.41 1.69 5.05
CA TRP A 191 -6.20 2.61 5.86
C TRP A 191 -5.78 4.07 5.64
N LEU A 192 -6.65 4.97 6.08
CA LEU A 192 -6.41 6.40 6.23
C LEU A 192 -6.21 6.74 7.69
N SER A 193 -5.32 7.68 7.99
CA SER A 193 -5.09 8.15 9.35
C SER A 193 -6.30 8.95 9.88
N GLY A 194 -6.53 8.87 11.20
CA GLY A 194 -7.56 9.64 11.87
C GLY A 194 -8.92 8.94 11.95
N THR A 195 -9.98 9.73 12.20
CA THR A 195 -11.34 9.22 12.45
C THR A 195 -12.16 9.07 11.19
N CYS A 196 -13.12 8.14 11.22
CA CYS A 196 -14.08 7.86 10.14
C CYS A 196 -14.65 9.12 9.48
N ASN A 197 -14.40 9.28 8.17
CA ASN A 197 -15.08 10.28 7.34
C ASN A 197 -15.75 9.65 6.11
N CYS A 198 -16.53 8.61 6.35
CA CYS A 198 -17.24 7.86 5.33
C CYS A 198 -18.52 8.55 4.87
N SER A 199 -18.95 8.26 3.65
CA SER A 199 -20.26 8.65 3.14
C SER A 199 -21.38 7.99 3.98
N VAL A 200 -22.60 8.49 3.85
CA VAL A 200 -23.75 7.96 4.60
C VAL A 200 -24.05 6.50 4.27
N ASP A 201 -23.69 6.06 3.06
CA ASP A 201 -23.92 4.70 2.55
C ASP A 201 -22.67 3.81 2.66
N ALA A 202 -21.73 4.15 3.54
CA ALA A 202 -20.50 3.40 3.74
C ALA A 202 -20.28 3.04 5.21
N ASP A 203 -19.78 1.83 5.43
CA ASP A 203 -19.38 1.34 6.74
C ASP A 203 -17.97 1.80 7.06
N CYS A 204 -17.78 2.33 8.28
CA CYS A 204 -16.44 2.66 8.76
C CYS A 204 -15.80 1.46 9.44
N ILE A 205 -14.74 0.96 8.83
CA ILE A 205 -13.87 -0.06 9.41
C ILE A 205 -12.77 0.65 10.18
N LYS A 206 -12.77 0.51 11.51
CA LYS A 206 -11.72 1.06 12.38
C LYS A 206 -10.49 0.16 12.35
N ILE A 207 -9.33 0.78 12.23
CA ILE A 207 -8.06 0.08 12.04
C ILE A 207 -7.06 0.66 13.06
N VAL A 208 -6.28 -0.20 13.68
CA VAL A 208 -5.15 0.21 14.53
C VAL A 208 -3.87 0.04 13.73
N TYR A 209 -3.08 1.11 13.64
CA TYR A 209 -1.87 1.13 12.84
C TYR A 209 -0.86 0.10 13.37
N PRO A 210 -0.35 -0.86 12.55
CA PRO A 210 0.54 -1.91 13.03
C PRO A 210 1.86 -1.44 13.62
N VAL A 211 2.31 -0.23 13.28
CA VAL A 211 3.66 0.24 13.67
C VAL A 211 3.65 0.98 15.00
N ASP A 212 2.72 1.91 15.22
CA ASP A 212 2.69 2.79 16.39
C ASP A 212 1.40 2.69 17.22
N GLY A 213 0.42 1.89 16.80
CA GLY A 213 -0.86 1.73 17.48
C GLY A 213 -1.82 2.92 17.33
N SER A 214 -1.53 3.88 16.45
CA SER A 214 -2.41 5.01 16.17
C SER A 214 -3.71 4.59 15.47
N ASN A 215 -4.71 5.46 15.51
CA ASN A 215 -6.02 5.20 14.92
C ASN A 215 -6.02 5.49 13.42
N GLY A 216 -6.49 4.52 12.65
CA GLY A 216 -6.84 4.65 11.25
C GLY A 216 -8.25 4.15 10.97
N HIS A 217 -8.69 4.36 9.74
CA HIS A 217 -9.97 3.86 9.28
C HIS A 217 -9.96 3.58 7.79
N ARG A 218 -11.00 2.89 7.33
CA ARG A 218 -11.31 2.76 5.92
C ARG A 218 -12.81 2.74 5.74
N CYS A 219 -13.28 3.34 4.66
CA CYS A 219 -14.68 3.29 4.29
C CYS A 219 -14.93 2.13 3.33
N GLU A 220 -15.94 1.32 3.63
CA GLU A 220 -16.40 0.24 2.77
C GLU A 220 -17.81 0.60 2.30
N SER A 221 -17.91 0.95 1.02
CA SER A 221 -19.18 1.31 0.41
C SER A 221 -20.13 0.11 0.39
N ARG A 222 -21.40 0.33 0.75
CA ARG A 222 -22.46 -0.68 0.61
C ARG A 222 -22.96 -0.82 -0.83
N SER A 223 -22.57 0.10 -1.72
CA SER A 223 -22.96 0.17 -3.14
C SER A 223 -21.77 0.62 -4.01
N GLU A 224 -21.98 0.88 -5.31
CA GLU A 224 -20.90 1.31 -6.21
C GLU A 224 -20.30 2.67 -5.78
N GLY A 225 -18.99 2.69 -5.52
CA GLY A 225 -18.25 3.89 -5.11
C GLY A 225 -17.07 3.55 -4.20
N ASP A 226 -16.33 4.58 -3.77
CA ASP A 226 -15.21 4.43 -2.83
C ASP A 226 -15.63 4.56 -1.36
N GLY A 227 -16.89 4.94 -1.09
CA GLY A 227 -17.46 5.08 0.25
C GLY A 227 -16.97 6.29 1.05
N HIS A 228 -16.19 7.20 0.47
CA HIS A 228 -15.68 8.38 1.16
C HIS A 228 -16.56 9.60 0.89
N LYS A 229 -16.61 10.56 1.82
CA LYS A 229 -17.22 11.87 1.50
C LYS A 229 -16.35 12.57 0.47
N THR A 230 -16.96 13.05 -0.61
CA THR A 230 -16.28 13.97 -1.52
C THR A 230 -15.91 15.22 -0.74
N SER A 231 -14.63 15.49 -0.55
CA SER A 231 -14.21 16.83 -0.14
C SER A 231 -14.63 17.78 -1.26
N SER A 232 -15.45 18.77 -0.94
CA SER A 232 -15.87 19.83 -1.85
C SER A 232 -14.66 20.39 -2.62
N GLY A 233 -14.54 20.04 -3.91
CA GLY A 233 -13.49 20.61 -4.77
C GLY A 233 -12.95 19.76 -5.92
N SER A 234 -13.71 18.84 -6.53
CA SER A 234 -13.63 18.49 -7.97
C SER A 234 -14.69 17.43 -8.30
N PRO A 235 -15.50 17.58 -9.35
CA PRO A 235 -16.41 16.53 -9.78
C PRO A 235 -15.60 15.35 -10.31
N SER A 236 -15.81 14.16 -9.75
CA SER A 236 -15.55 12.93 -10.50
C SER A 236 -16.36 13.02 -11.78
N LEU A 237 -15.70 13.07 -12.93
CA LEU A 237 -16.34 12.98 -14.24
C LEU A 237 -16.95 11.59 -14.39
N LYS A 238 -18.13 11.39 -13.81
CA LYS A 238 -19.00 10.27 -14.06
C LYS A 238 -20.34 10.82 -14.53
N GLY A 239 -20.55 10.80 -15.85
CA GLY A 239 -21.86 11.06 -16.45
C GLY A 239 -21.89 12.08 -17.58
N MET A 240 -21.10 11.89 -18.64
CA MET A 240 -21.58 12.27 -19.98
C MET A 240 -22.02 10.99 -20.68
N ARG A 241 -23.28 10.60 -20.42
CA ARG A 241 -23.99 9.71 -21.34
C ARG A 241 -24.22 10.52 -22.62
N ASN A 242 -23.75 9.98 -23.73
CA ASN A 242 -24.04 10.48 -25.07
C ASN A 242 -25.56 10.67 -25.22
N LEU A 243 -25.97 11.93 -25.42
CA LEU A 243 -27.20 12.27 -26.11
C LEU A 243 -26.82 12.50 -27.57
N LEU A 244 -26.98 11.47 -28.38
CA LEU A 244 -27.27 11.53 -29.81
C LEU A 244 -28.24 10.39 -30.11
#